data_AF-A0A2V9WSB2-F1
#
_entry.id   AF-A0A2V9WSB2-F1
#
_cell.length_a   1.000
_cell.length_b   1.000
_cell.length_c   1.000
_cell.angle_alpha   90.00
_cell.angle_beta   90.00
_cell.angle_gamma   90.00
#
_symmetry.space_group_name_H-M   'P 1'
#
loop_
_entity.id
_entity.type
_entity.pdbx_description
1 polymer ?
#
loop_
_entity_poly.entity_id
_entity_poly.type
_entity_poly.pdbx_seq_one_letter_code
_entity_poly.pdbx_strand_id
1 'polypeptide(L)'
;MKIACFFCGTTSSSHCSRLENVPRRKLNYKGAFFEEMDVDAIIARTPQVALVDELAHTNVEGSKHRKRYDDVLELLNANIDVLSTVNVQHIESLTPLVQQITGVPVRETVPDWVIQRVNEIVLVDLTPEALQTRMRRG
;
A
#
# COMPACT_ATOMS: atom_id res chain seq x y z
N MET A 1 2.54 -9.65 -9.75
CA MET A 1 2.62 -8.72 -8.60
C MET A 1 3.91 -8.94 -7.83
N LYS A 2 4.65 -7.86 -7.57
CA LYS A 2 5.82 -7.85 -6.67
C LYS A 2 5.52 -6.94 -5.49
N ILE A 3 5.85 -7.37 -4.26
CA ILE A 3 5.65 -6.57 -3.06
C ILE A 3 6.98 -6.33 -2.35
N ALA A 4 7.26 -5.08 -2.01
CA ALA A 4 8.26 -4.74 -1.02
C ALA A 4 7.60 -4.71 0.37
N CYS A 5 7.98 -5.63 1.24
CA CYS A 5 7.49 -5.69 2.61
C CYS A 5 8.49 -4.97 3.52
N PHE A 6 8.03 -3.94 4.23
CA PHE A 6 8.88 -3.10 5.07
C PHE A 6 8.71 -3.44 6.56
N PHE A 7 9.83 -3.52 7.27
CA PHE A 7 9.86 -3.38 8.72
C PHE A 7 9.99 -1.89 9.07
N CYS A 8 8.87 -1.18 8.98
CA CYS A 8 8.67 0.19 9.46
C CYS A 8 9.55 1.31 8.84
N GLY A 9 8.89 2.34 8.29
CA GLY A 9 9.40 3.71 8.31
C GLY A 9 10.25 4.21 7.15
N THR A 10 9.93 3.86 5.90
CA THR A 10 10.52 4.55 4.74
C THR A 10 9.47 5.19 3.84
N THR A 11 9.40 6.52 3.89
CA THR A 11 8.74 7.34 2.88
C THR A 11 9.63 7.43 1.62
N SER A 12 9.17 6.88 0.51
CA SER A 12 9.88 6.87 -0.77
C SER A 12 9.39 8.00 -1.67
N SER A 13 9.86 9.24 -1.44
CA SER A 13 9.36 10.42 -2.18
C SER A 13 10.34 11.00 -3.21
N SER A 14 11.63 10.68 -3.17
CA SER A 14 12.65 11.40 -3.96
C SER A 14 12.96 10.82 -5.36
N HIS A 15 12.53 9.60 -5.68
CA HIS A 15 12.90 8.93 -6.94
C HIS A 15 11.79 8.89 -8.01
N CYS A 16 10.55 9.25 -7.68
CA CYS A 16 9.39 9.14 -8.58
C CYS A 16 9.21 10.33 -9.55
N SER A 17 10.02 11.39 -9.45
CA SER A 17 9.87 12.60 -10.28
C SER A 17 10.05 12.38 -11.79
N ARG A 18 10.63 11.24 -12.19
CA ARG A 18 10.81 10.83 -13.59
C ARG A 18 9.74 9.84 -14.08
N LEU A 19 8.81 9.45 -13.23
CA LEU A 19 7.73 8.54 -13.57
C LEU A 19 6.45 9.33 -13.84
N GLU A 20 5.70 8.89 -14.84
CA GLU A 20 4.41 9.48 -15.15
C GLU A 20 3.41 9.14 -14.03
N ASN A 21 2.75 10.17 -13.49
CA ASN A 21 1.77 10.04 -12.43
C ASN A 21 0.36 10.13 -13.00
N VAL A 22 -0.50 9.18 -12.62
CA VAL A 22 -1.93 9.26 -12.91
C VAL A 22 -2.57 10.21 -11.89
N PRO A 23 -3.33 11.24 -12.31
CA PRO A 23 -4.03 12.12 -11.39
C PRO A 23 -4.94 11.33 -10.44
N ARG A 24 -4.89 11.68 -9.16
CA ARG A 24 -5.72 11.04 -8.14
C ARG A 24 -7.17 11.50 -8.26
N ARG A 25 -8.11 10.61 -8.02
CA ARG A 25 -9.54 10.93 -7.96
C ARG A 25 -9.83 11.68 -6.66
N LYS A 26 -10.47 12.84 -6.78
CA LYS A 26 -10.92 13.62 -5.63
C LYS A 26 -12.32 13.17 -5.20
N LEU A 27 -12.47 12.87 -3.92
CA LEU A 27 -13.70 12.41 -3.30
C LEU A 27 -14.09 13.40 -2.20
N ASN A 28 -15.38 13.77 -2.15
CA ASN A 28 -15.91 14.54 -1.02
C ASN A 28 -16.61 13.56 -0.08
N TYR A 29 -16.12 13.45 1.15
CA TYR A 29 -16.70 12.63 2.19
C TYR A 29 -16.82 13.43 3.48
N LYS A 30 -18.04 13.52 4.02
CA LYS A 30 -18.36 14.28 5.24
C LYS A 30 -17.86 15.73 5.24
N GLY A 31 -17.84 16.38 4.07
CA GLY A 31 -17.41 17.77 3.91
C GLY A 31 -15.89 17.96 3.80
N ALA A 32 -15.11 16.88 3.81
CA ALA A 32 -13.67 16.90 3.57
C ALA A 32 -13.33 16.29 2.20
N PHE A 33 -12.29 16.84 1.56
CA PHE A 33 -11.77 16.31 0.30
C PHE A 33 -10.67 15.31 0.57
N PHE A 34 -10.80 14.14 -0.04
CA PHE A 34 -9.83 13.07 -0.02
C PHE A 34 -9.35 12.78 -1.45
N GLU A 35 -8.16 12.22 -1.56
CA GLU A 35 -7.60 11.79 -2.83
C GLU A 35 -7.38 10.29 -2.79
N GLU A 36 -7.85 9.61 -3.83
CA GLU A 36 -7.71 8.16 -3.99
C GLU A 36 -7.13 7.80 -5.36
N MET A 37 -6.59 6.59 -5.46
CA MET A 37 -6.10 6.06 -6.73
C MET A 37 -7.25 5.94 -7.72
N ASP A 38 -7.03 6.38 -8.96
CA ASP A 38 -8.00 6.23 -10.05
C ASP A 38 -7.72 4.94 -10.83
N VAL A 39 -8.36 3.85 -10.40
CA VAL A 39 -8.19 2.51 -10.99
C VAL A 39 -8.61 2.49 -12.46
N ASP A 40 -9.74 3.13 -12.77
CA ASP A 40 -10.29 3.13 -14.13
C ASP A 40 -9.37 3.91 -15.09
N ALA A 41 -8.80 5.04 -14.64
CA ALA A 41 -7.83 5.79 -15.43
C ALA A 41 -6.53 5.01 -15.67
N ILE A 42 -6.05 4.25 -14.67
CA ILE A 42 -4.87 3.38 -14.83
C ILE A 42 -5.16 2.28 -15.86
N ILE A 43 -6.32 1.61 -15.75
CA ILE A 43 -6.71 0.54 -16.69
C ILE A 43 -6.85 1.10 -18.11
N ALA A 44 -7.51 2.24 -18.29
CA ALA A 44 -7.68 2.87 -19.59
C ALA A 44 -6.35 3.25 -20.26
N ARG A 45 -5.33 3.54 -19.45
CA ARG A 45 -3.96 3.83 -19.94
C ARG A 45 -3.17 2.57 -20.33
N THR A 46 -3.56 1.40 -19.85
CA THR A 46 -2.90 0.11 -20.15
C THR A 46 -1.38 0.10 -19.92
N PRO A 47 -0.85 0.60 -18.77
CA PRO A 47 0.58 0.54 -18.51
C PRO A 47 1.04 -0.91 -18.35
N GLN A 48 2.31 -1.18 -18.65
CA GLN A 48 2.90 -2.49 -18.35
C GLN A 48 3.04 -2.71 -16.83
N VAL A 49 3.42 -1.67 -16.09
CA VAL A 49 3.65 -1.72 -14.65
C VAL A 49 3.02 -0.51 -13.95
N ALA A 50 2.36 -0.72 -12.83
CA ALA A 50 1.84 0.30 -11.92
C ALA A 50 2.53 0.22 -10.55
N LEU A 51 2.89 1.38 -9.99
CA LEU A 51 3.38 1.51 -8.62
C LEU A 51 2.21 1.88 -7.72
N VAL A 52 1.91 1.06 -6.71
CA VAL A 52 0.77 1.26 -5.81
C VAL A 52 1.26 1.16 -4.36
N ASP A 53 1.34 2.28 -3.67
CA ASP A 53 1.79 2.30 -2.28
C ASP A 53 0.70 1.82 -1.31
N GLU A 54 1.10 1.38 -0.12
CA GLU A 54 0.22 1.05 1.01
C GLU A 54 -0.89 0.03 0.68
N LEU A 55 -0.52 -1.23 0.40
CA LEU A 55 -1.47 -2.29 0.06
C LEU A 55 -2.57 -2.52 1.12
N ALA A 56 -2.25 -2.22 2.38
CA ALA A 56 -3.17 -2.35 3.51
C ALA A 56 -4.21 -1.22 3.60
N HIS A 57 -4.07 -0.15 2.82
CA HIS A 57 -4.91 1.04 2.92
C HIS A 57 -6.39 0.72 2.76
N THR A 58 -7.21 1.35 3.60
CA THR A 58 -8.67 1.34 3.47
C THR A 58 -9.10 2.56 2.68
N ASN A 59 -9.64 2.32 1.49
CA ASN A 59 -10.05 3.39 0.60
C ASN A 59 -11.19 4.21 1.22
N VAL A 60 -11.21 5.50 0.90
CA VAL A 60 -12.28 6.40 1.34
C VAL A 60 -13.65 5.94 0.84
N GLU A 61 -14.69 6.08 1.67
CA GLU A 61 -16.07 5.74 1.32
C GLU A 61 -16.51 6.48 0.04
N GLY A 62 -17.13 5.76 -0.90
CA GLY A 62 -17.42 6.25 -2.25
C GLY A 62 -16.35 5.91 -3.30
N SER A 63 -15.24 5.28 -2.89
CA SER A 63 -14.31 4.59 -3.80
C SER A 63 -14.94 3.34 -4.39
N LYS A 64 -14.37 2.86 -5.50
CA LYS A 64 -14.85 1.66 -6.22
C LYS A 64 -14.74 0.40 -5.34
N HIS A 65 -13.59 0.22 -4.71
CA HIS A 65 -13.35 -0.85 -3.74
C HIS A 65 -13.08 -0.29 -2.36
N ARG A 66 -13.35 -1.08 -1.33
CA ARG A 66 -13.12 -0.69 0.07
C ARG A 66 -11.64 -0.80 0.46
N LYS A 67 -10.86 -1.66 -0.19
CA LYS A 67 -9.46 -1.94 0.17
C LYS A 67 -8.55 -1.75 -1.04
N ARG A 68 -7.35 -1.19 -0.82
CA ARG A 68 -6.35 -1.00 -1.88
C ARG A 68 -5.94 -2.31 -2.54
N TYR A 69 -5.87 -3.41 -1.79
CA TYR A 69 -5.56 -4.71 -2.39
C TYR A 69 -6.61 -5.16 -3.40
N ASP A 70 -7.88 -4.77 -3.27
CA ASP A 70 -8.91 -5.09 -4.27
C ASP A 70 -8.69 -4.27 -5.54
N ASP A 71 -8.31 -2.99 -5.42
CA ASP A 71 -7.87 -2.17 -6.57
C ASP A 71 -6.70 -2.85 -7.30
N VAL A 72 -5.70 -3.32 -6.53
CA VAL A 72 -4.53 -4.00 -7.09
C VAL A 72 -4.92 -5.30 -7.80
N LEU A 73 -5.83 -6.09 -7.24
CA LEU A 73 -6.34 -7.29 -7.88
C LEU A 73 -7.06 -6.97 -9.20
N GLU A 74 -7.78 -5.85 -9.26
CA GLU A 74 -8.40 -5.41 -10.51
C GLU A 74 -7.35 -5.05 -11.57
N LEU A 75 -6.30 -4.32 -11.20
CA LEU A 75 -5.19 -4.00 -12.10
C LEU A 75 -4.51 -5.28 -12.63
N LEU A 76 -4.28 -6.26 -11.75
CA LEU A 76 -3.70 -7.55 -12.16
C LEU A 76 -4.62 -8.31 -13.12
N ASN A 77 -5.94 -8.28 -12.91
CA ASN A 77 -6.92 -8.89 -13.82
C ASN A 77 -6.96 -8.19 -15.19
N ALA A 78 -6.57 -6.91 -15.26
CA ALA A 78 -6.38 -6.17 -16.50
C ALA A 78 -5.02 -6.43 -17.18
N ASN A 79 -4.23 -7.41 -16.70
CA ASN A 79 -2.87 -7.73 -17.14
C ASN A 79 -1.85 -6.59 -16.92
N ILE A 80 -2.03 -5.80 -15.86
CA ILE A 80 -1.07 -4.76 -15.46
C ILE A 80 -0.25 -5.32 -14.29
N ASP A 81 1.08 -5.33 -14.41
CA ASP A 81 1.94 -5.73 -13.31
C ASP A 81 1.93 -4.66 -12.21
N VAL A 82 1.81 -5.09 -10.95
CA VAL A 82 1.80 -4.16 -9.81
C VAL A 82 3.02 -4.37 -8.93
N LEU A 83 3.69 -3.26 -8.62
CA LEU A 83 4.69 -3.12 -7.56
C LEU A 83 4.03 -2.40 -6.39
N SER A 84 3.97 -3.04 -5.23
CA SER A 84 3.32 -2.47 -4.05
C SER A 84 4.18 -2.55 -2.79
N THR A 85 3.80 -1.81 -1.76
CA THR A 85 4.44 -1.84 -0.45
C THR A 85 3.44 -2.26 0.62
N VAL A 86 3.92 -2.93 1.66
CA VAL A 86 3.13 -3.21 2.85
C VAL A 86 4.04 -3.30 4.07
N ASN A 87 3.60 -2.80 5.21
CA ASN A 87 4.27 -3.11 6.48
C ASN A 87 3.75 -4.44 7.01
N VAL A 88 4.67 -5.29 7.50
CA VAL A 88 4.39 -6.60 8.10
C VAL A 88 3.28 -6.56 9.16
N GLN A 89 3.13 -5.45 9.89
CA GLN A 89 2.11 -5.29 10.92
C GLN A 89 0.67 -5.39 10.41
N HIS A 90 0.45 -5.15 9.11
CA HIS A 90 -0.87 -5.18 8.49
C HIS A 90 -1.27 -6.58 8.02
N ILE A 91 -0.39 -7.57 8.11
CA ILE A 91 -0.76 -8.95 7.76
C ILE A 91 -1.73 -9.46 8.83
N GLU A 92 -2.88 -9.99 8.39
CA GLU A 92 -3.98 -10.40 9.27
C GLU A 92 -3.53 -11.40 10.34
N SER A 93 -2.79 -12.44 9.97
CA SER A 93 -2.23 -13.42 10.91
C SER A 93 -1.28 -12.83 11.96
N LEU A 94 -0.63 -11.70 11.69
CA LEU A 94 0.35 -11.06 12.58
C LEU A 94 -0.26 -9.99 13.48
N THR A 95 -1.46 -9.51 13.16
CA THR A 95 -2.13 -8.42 13.88
C THR A 95 -2.28 -8.70 15.39
N PRO A 96 -2.71 -9.88 15.85
CA PRO A 96 -2.82 -10.17 17.29
C PRO A 96 -1.48 -10.09 18.02
N LEU A 97 -0.40 -10.58 17.38
CA LEU A 97 0.95 -10.55 17.95
C LEU A 97 1.47 -9.11 18.07
N VAL A 98 1.26 -8.30 17.03
CA VAL A 98 1.65 -6.88 17.03
C VAL A 98 0.91 -6.13 18.13
N GLN A 99 -0.40 -6.33 18.27
CA GLN A 99 -1.18 -5.70 19.33
C GLN A 99 -0.72 -6.14 20.72
N GLN A 100 -0.38 -7.42 20.91
CA GLN A 100 0.15 -7.92 22.19
C GLN A 100 1.50 -7.27 22.55
N ILE A 101 2.38 -7.08 21.58
CA ILE A 101 3.72 -6.50 21.80
C ILE A 101 3.65 -4.98 22.00
N THR A 102 2.87 -4.29 21.18
CA THR A 102 2.88 -2.82 21.10
C THR A 102 1.76 -2.16 21.91
N GLY A 103 0.71 -2.89 22.24
CA GLY A 103 -0.53 -2.35 22.80
C GLY A 103 -1.39 -1.57 21.79
N VAL A 104 -0.93 -1.40 20.54
CA VAL A 104 -1.62 -0.61 19.51
C VAL A 104 -2.44 -1.53 18.61
N PRO A 105 -3.76 -1.30 18.47
CA PRO A 105 -4.59 -2.09 17.56
C PRO A 105 -4.31 -1.71 16.10
N VAL A 106 -4.07 -2.70 15.26
CA VAL A 106 -3.94 -2.50 13.80
C VAL A 106 -5.34 -2.54 13.19
N ARG A 107 -5.80 -1.41 12.65
CA ARG A 107 -7.16 -1.29 12.06
C ARG A 107 -7.23 -1.68 10.60
N GLU A 108 -6.10 -1.55 9.91
CA GLU A 108 -6.00 -1.80 8.48
C GLU A 108 -5.22 -3.08 8.25
N THR A 109 -5.87 -4.08 7.67
CA THR A 109 -5.26 -5.39 7.46
C THR A 109 -5.32 -5.82 6.01
N VAL A 110 -4.41 -6.72 5.65
CA VAL A 110 -4.35 -7.46 4.39
C VAL A 110 -4.48 -8.95 4.74
N PRO A 111 -5.48 -9.64 4.17
CA PRO A 111 -5.61 -11.07 4.38
C PRO A 111 -4.39 -11.85 3.88
N ASP A 112 -4.01 -12.91 4.58
CA ASP A 112 -2.87 -13.75 4.23
C ASP A 112 -2.92 -14.29 2.80
N TRP A 113 -4.12 -14.59 2.28
CA TRP A 113 -4.30 -15.10 0.91
C TRP A 113 -3.88 -14.08 -0.16
N VAL A 114 -3.96 -12.78 0.11
CA VAL A 114 -3.49 -11.73 -0.83
C VAL A 114 -1.97 -11.83 -0.96
N ILE A 115 -1.28 -12.01 0.17
CA ILE A 115 0.17 -12.18 0.22
C ILE A 115 0.60 -13.48 -0.48
N GLN A 116 -0.17 -14.55 -0.34
CA GLN A 116 0.09 -15.83 -1.02
C GLN A 116 -0.04 -15.76 -2.55
N ARG A 117 -0.73 -14.75 -3.10
CA ARG A 117 -0.83 -14.53 -4.56
C ARG A 117 0.35 -13.76 -5.14
N VAL A 118 1.27 -13.28 -4.31
CA VAL A 118 2.41 -12.47 -4.73
C VAL A 118 3.45 -13.36 -5.40
N ASN A 119 3.96 -12.92 -6.56
CA ASN A 119 4.99 -13.66 -7.27
C ASN A 119 6.38 -13.49 -6.64
N GLU A 120 6.65 -12.31 -6.08
CA GLU A 120 7.93 -11.97 -5.48
C GLU A 120 7.73 -11.03 -4.29
N ILE A 121 8.33 -11.40 -3.15
CA ILE A 121 8.35 -10.57 -1.94
C ILE A 121 9.79 -10.17 -1.66
N VAL A 122 10.04 -8.86 -1.58
CA VAL A 122 11.33 -8.32 -1.15
C VAL A 122 11.17 -7.83 0.27
N LEU A 123 11.91 -8.43 1.21
CA LEU A 123 11.95 -7.97 2.58
C LEU A 123 12.93 -6.79 2.70
N VAL A 124 12.43 -5.66 3.17
CA VAL A 124 13.24 -4.47 3.48
C VAL A 124 13.34 -4.34 4.99
N ASP A 125 14.53 -4.59 5.52
CA ASP A 125 14.82 -4.56 6.96
C ASP A 125 15.65 -3.33 7.35
N LEU A 126 15.43 -2.86 8.58
CA LEU A 126 16.15 -1.76 9.20
C LEU A 126 16.22 -2.01 10.71
N THR A 127 17.40 -1.85 11.32
CA THR A 127 17.51 -2.02 12.77
C THR A 127 16.68 -0.98 13.53
N PRO A 128 16.13 -1.32 14.71
CA PRO A 128 15.35 -0.39 15.51
C PRO A 128 16.08 0.93 15.82
N GLU A 129 17.39 0.88 16.09
CA GLU A 129 18.22 2.05 16.39
C GLU A 129 18.37 2.97 15.17
N ALA A 130 18.52 2.38 13.98
CA ALA A 130 18.61 3.13 12.73
C ALA A 130 17.27 3.80 12.39
N LEU A 131 16.15 3.11 12.62
CA LEU A 131 14.81 3.68 12.47
C LEU A 131 14.58 4.84 13.45
N GLN A 132 14.89 4.66 14.74
CA GLN A 132 14.78 5.74 15.73
C GLN A 132 15.62 6.95 15.33
N THR A 133 16.82 6.72 14.82
CA THR A 133 17.69 7.80 14.32
C THR A 133 17.07 8.54 13.14
N ARG A 134 16.42 7.83 12.22
CA ARG A 134 15.66 8.45 11.12
C ARG A 134 14.48 9.27 11.64
N MET A 135 13.64 8.71 12.49
CA MET A 135 12.47 9.42 13.05
C MET A 135 12.87 10.71 13.76
N ARG A 136 14.03 10.76 14.42
CA ARG A 136 14.55 11.98 15.07
C ARG A 136 15.03 13.06 14.09
N ARG A 137 15.41 12.68 12.87
CA ARG A 137 15.91 13.61 11.84
C ARG A 137 14.79 14.19 10.97
N GLY A 138 13.56 13.65 11.08
CA GLY A 138 12.44 13.95 10.17
C GLY A 138 12.60 13.27 8.82
#